data_AF-A0A7S2BSY2-F1
#
_entry.id   AF-A0A7S2BSY2-F1
#
_cell.length_a   1.000
_cell.length_b   1.000
_cell.length_c   1.000
_cell.angle_alpha   90.00
_cell.angle_beta   90.00
_cell.angle_gamma   90.00
#
_symmetry.space_group_name_H-M   'P 1'
#
loop_
_entity.id
_entity.type
_entity.pdbx_description
1 polymer ?
#
loop_
_entity_poly.entity_id
_entity_poly.type
_entity_poly.pdbx_seq_one_letter_code
_entity_poly.pdbx_strand_id
1 'polypeptide(L)'
;QVPADVFTSVDLVLGEDGEVKETTRSPLESNVGVLAWRCTLATPEYPEGRDLVLIANDVTHQAGSFGVAEDVLFQKASEFARVKGLPRIHIACNSGARVGLVE
;
A
#
# COMPACT_ATOMS: atom_id res chain seq x y z
N GLN A 1 -26.14 15.08 3.78
CA GLN A 1 -25.88 14.28 4.99
C GLN A 1 -24.54 13.60 4.79
N VAL A 2 -23.62 13.64 5.77
CA VAL A 2 -22.32 12.96 5.65
C VAL A 2 -22.53 11.48 5.97
N PRO A 3 -22.03 10.53 5.15
CA PRO A 3 -22.11 9.09 5.44
C PRO A 3 -21.46 8.76 6.79
N ALA A 4 -21.96 7.74 7.49
CA ALA A 4 -21.39 7.31 8.77
C ALA A 4 -19.94 6.81 8.61
N ASP A 5 -19.67 6.09 7.51
CA ASP A 5 -18.33 5.61 7.15
C ASP A 5 -17.85 6.32 5.88
N VAL A 6 -17.06 7.38 6.06
CA VAL A 6 -16.49 8.17 4.95
C VAL A 6 -15.23 7.53 4.35
N PHE A 7 -14.59 6.64 5.09
CA PHE A 7 -13.32 6.02 4.72
C PHE A 7 -13.21 4.63 5.34
N THR A 8 -12.84 3.64 4.55
CA THR A 8 -12.38 2.33 5.02
C THR A 8 -11.11 1.93 4.27
N SER A 9 -10.30 1.06 4.88
CA SER A 9 -9.08 0.54 4.26
C SER A 9 -8.91 -0.95 4.55
N VAL A 10 -8.35 -1.65 3.57
CA VAL A 10 -7.95 -3.05 3.66
C VAL A 10 -6.49 -3.15 3.27
N ASP A 11 -5.69 -3.84 4.07
CA ASP A 11 -4.27 -4.03 3.81
C ASP A 11 -4.06 -4.88 2.55
N LEU A 12 -3.07 -4.49 1.74
CA LEU A 12 -2.60 -5.22 0.58
C LEU A 12 -1.23 -5.82 0.89
N VAL A 13 -1.14 -7.15 0.89
CA VAL A 13 0.03 -7.88 1.35
C VAL A 13 0.50 -8.88 0.31
N LEU A 14 1.79 -9.17 0.30
CA LEU A 14 2.34 -10.19 -0.59
C LEU A 14 2.01 -11.58 -0.04
N GLY A 15 1.30 -12.38 -0.84
CA GLY A 15 1.06 -13.79 -0.56
C GLY A 15 2.29 -14.65 -0.84
N GLU A 16 2.27 -15.90 -0.37
CA GLU A 16 3.32 -16.90 -0.64
C GLU A 16 3.49 -17.20 -2.15
N ASP A 17 2.46 -16.95 -2.95
CA ASP A 17 2.45 -17.05 -4.41
C ASP A 17 3.07 -15.83 -5.11
N GLY A 18 3.52 -14.83 -4.36
CA GLY A 18 4.09 -13.59 -4.90
C GLY A 18 3.04 -12.62 -5.46
N GLU A 19 1.76 -12.85 -5.19
CA GLU A 19 0.67 -11.97 -5.61
C GLU A 19 0.12 -11.15 -4.45
N VAL A 20 -0.44 -9.97 -4.74
CA VAL A 20 -1.08 -9.14 -3.70
C VAL A 20 -2.42 -9.75 -3.29
N LYS A 21 -2.65 -9.81 -1.98
CA LYS A 21 -3.90 -10.25 -1.36
C LYS A 21 -4.43 -9.20 -0.40
N GLU A 22 -5.74 -9.05 -0.35
CA GLU A 22 -6.44 -8.23 0.62
C GLU A 22 -6.48 -8.97 1.97
N THR A 23 -6.20 -8.28 3.08
CA THR A 23 -6.24 -8.86 4.43
C THR A 23 -6.69 -7.83 5.48
N THR A 24 -7.21 -8.32 6.60
CA THR A 24 -7.64 -7.51 7.75
C THR A 24 -6.61 -7.54 8.90
N ARG A 25 -5.35 -7.89 8.60
CA ARG A 25 -4.29 -7.98 9.61
C ARG A 25 -3.91 -6.59 10.16
N SER A 26 -3.16 -6.58 11.27
CA SER A 26 -2.62 -5.35 11.83
C SER A 26 -1.44 -4.84 10.98
N PRO A 27 -1.36 -3.53 10.66
CA PRO A 27 -0.21 -2.94 9.94
C PRO A 27 1.14 -3.17 10.65
N LEU A 28 1.11 -3.35 11.97
CA LEU A 28 2.29 -3.58 12.81
C LEU A 28 2.98 -4.94 12.57
N GLU A 29 2.35 -5.83 11.81
CA GLU A 29 2.90 -7.16 11.49
C GLU A 29 3.66 -7.18 10.15
N SER A 30 3.77 -6.05 9.45
CA SER A 30 4.52 -5.98 8.20
C SER A 30 6.03 -5.94 8.44
N ASN A 31 6.73 -6.98 7.98
CA ASN A 31 8.21 -7.02 8.01
C ASN A 31 8.86 -6.30 6.81
N VAL A 32 8.10 -5.49 6.07
CA VAL A 32 8.54 -4.81 4.83
C VAL A 32 8.33 -3.30 5.01
N GLY A 33 9.33 -2.48 4.64
CA GLY A 33 9.30 -1.01 4.76
C GLY A 33 8.42 -0.28 3.74
N VAL A 34 7.56 -1.01 3.03
CA VAL A 34 6.51 -0.49 2.14
C VAL A 34 5.19 -1.05 2.62
N LEU A 35 4.19 -0.19 2.69
CA LEU A 35 2.84 -0.50 3.09
C LEU A 35 1.88 -0.17 1.94
N ALA A 36 0.84 -0.98 1.75
CA ALA A 36 -0.13 -0.79 0.69
C ALA A 36 -1.54 -1.10 1.19
N TRP A 37 -2.52 -0.35 0.68
CA TRP A 37 -3.93 -0.47 1.03
C TRP A 37 -4.83 -0.31 -0.19
N ARG A 38 -5.95 -1.04 -0.20
CA ARG A 38 -7.14 -0.64 -0.94
C ARG A 38 -7.99 0.20 0.00
N CYS A 39 -8.20 1.46 -0.35
CA CYS A 39 -9.05 2.36 0.41
C CYS A 39 -10.36 2.58 -0.34
N THR A 40 -11.48 2.60 0.38
CA THR A 40 -12.78 3.01 -0.13
C THR A 40 -13.14 4.35 0.51
N LEU A 41 -13.39 5.37 -0.31
CA LEU A 41 -13.70 6.72 0.14
C LEU A 41 -15.08 7.15 -0.39
N ALA A 42 -15.98 7.56 0.50
CA ALA A 42 -17.22 8.21 0.10
C ALA A 42 -16.98 9.72 -0.05
N THR A 43 -17.19 10.26 -1.24
CA THR A 43 -17.06 11.70 -1.53
C THR A 43 -18.38 12.26 -2.04
N PRO A 44 -18.59 13.59 -2.07
CA PRO A 44 -19.83 14.17 -2.62
C PRO A 44 -20.12 13.72 -4.06
N GLU A 45 -19.09 13.52 -4.87
CA GLU A 45 -19.19 13.06 -6.26
C GLU A 45 -19.42 11.54 -6.37
N TYR A 46 -18.99 10.78 -5.36
CA TYR A 46 -19.16 9.32 -5.25
C TYR A 46 -19.72 8.95 -3.87
N PRO A 47 -21.01 9.19 -3.59
CA PRO A 47 -21.58 8.95 -2.26
C PRO A 47 -21.62 7.47 -1.86
N GLU A 48 -21.67 6.56 -2.85
CA GLU A 48 -21.61 5.10 -2.65
C GLU A 48 -20.19 4.61 -2.33
N GLY A 49 -19.18 5.47 -2.45
CA GLY A 49 -17.78 5.12 -2.28
C GLY A 49 -17.06 4.92 -3.62
N ARG A 50 -15.77 5.24 -3.61
CA ARG A 50 -14.85 4.93 -4.70
C ARG A 50 -13.58 4.29 -4.14
N ASP A 51 -13.05 3.33 -4.87
CA ASP A 51 -11.81 2.67 -4.49
C ASP A 51 -10.57 3.39 -5.03
N LEU A 52 -9.50 3.32 -4.27
CA LEU A 52 -8.15 3.67 -4.69
C LEU A 52 -7.12 2.73 -4.05
N VAL A 53 -5.93 2.71 -4.62
CA VAL A 53 -4.77 2.04 -4.02
C VAL A 53 -3.86 3.11 -3.43
N LEU A 54 -3.57 3.00 -2.14
CA LEU A 54 -2.61 3.85 -1.43
C LEU A 54 -1.36 3.03 -1.14
N ILE A 55 -0.19 3.55 -1.49
CA ILE A 55 1.11 2.94 -1.19
C ILE A 55 1.93 3.97 -0.42
N ALA A 56 2.58 3.57 0.66
CA ALA A 56 3.43 4.44 1.46
C ALA A 56 4.73 3.75 1.86
N ASN A 57 5.79 4.54 2.03
CA ASN A 57 7.02 4.09 2.66
C ASN A 57 6.94 4.28 4.16
N ASP A 58 7.38 3.28 4.92
CA ASP A 58 7.59 3.41 6.36
C ASP A 58 9.01 3.89 6.63
N VAL A 59 9.16 5.19 6.93
CA VAL A 59 10.46 5.80 7.24
C VAL A 59 11.10 5.24 8.52
N THR A 60 10.29 4.69 9.43
CA THR A 60 10.78 4.09 10.67
C THR A 60 11.43 2.73 10.45
N HIS A 61 11.12 2.08 9.32
CA HIS A 61 11.72 0.83 8.90
C HIS A 61 12.94 1.10 8.00
N GLN A 62 14.15 0.92 8.54
CA GLN A 62 15.41 1.07 7.79
C GLN A 62 15.49 2.36 6.96
N ALA A 63 15.11 3.50 7.57
CA ALA A 63 15.04 4.82 6.95
C ALA A 63 14.14 4.89 5.69
N GLY A 64 13.15 4.01 5.59
CA GLY A 64 12.28 3.87 4.43
C GLY A 64 13.01 3.42 3.17
N SER A 65 14.19 2.80 3.29
CA SER A 65 14.96 2.33 2.13
C SER A 65 14.25 1.19 1.39
N PHE A 66 14.35 1.20 0.06
CA PHE A 66 13.79 0.17 -0.82
C PHE A 66 14.77 -1.00 -0.98
N GLY A 67 14.44 -2.14 -0.38
CA GLY A 67 15.04 -3.43 -0.73
C GLY A 67 14.16 -4.20 -1.71
N VAL A 68 14.59 -5.42 -2.05
CA VAL A 68 13.89 -6.29 -3.01
C VAL A 68 12.44 -6.56 -2.58
N ALA A 69 12.19 -6.78 -1.29
CA ALA A 69 10.84 -7.06 -0.79
C ALA A 69 9.92 -5.84 -0.91
N GLU A 70 10.43 -4.65 -0.58
CA GLU A 70 9.73 -3.37 -0.74
C GLU A 70 9.38 -3.10 -2.19
N ASP A 71 10.33 -3.31 -3.10
CA ASP A 71 10.15 -3.14 -4.55
C ASP A 71 9.08 -4.08 -5.10
N VAL A 72 9.10 -5.36 -4.69
CA VAL A 72 8.11 -6.36 -5.13
C VAL A 72 6.72 -5.98 -4.68
N LEU A 73 6.53 -5.60 -3.41
CA LEU A 73 5.21 -5.18 -2.92
C LEU A 73 4.73 -3.92 -3.64
N PHE A 74 5.61 -2.92 -3.82
CA PHE A 74 5.30 -1.70 -4.55
C PHE A 74 4.86 -1.99 -5.99
N GLN A 75 5.59 -2.86 -6.69
CA GLN A 75 5.27 -3.28 -8.05
C GLN A 75 3.90 -3.97 -8.09
N LYS A 76 3.71 -4.99 -7.25
CA LYS A 76 2.51 -5.83 -7.25
C LYS A 76 1.26 -5.03 -6.86
N ALA A 77 1.35 -4.13 -5.89
CA ALA A 77 0.25 -3.22 -5.55
C ALA A 77 -0.06 -2.22 -6.70
N SER A 78 0.97 -1.78 -7.42
CA SER A 78 0.79 -0.93 -8.61
C SER A 78 0.13 -1.67 -9.77
N GLU A 79 0.48 -2.94 -9.99
CA GLU A 79 -0.17 -3.81 -10.96
C GLU A 79 -1.64 -4.06 -10.60
N PHE A 80 -1.93 -4.34 -9.33
CA PHE A 80 -3.30 -4.47 -8.81
C PHE A 80 -4.15 -3.23 -9.13
N ALA A 81 -3.62 -2.02 -8.88
CA ALA A 81 -4.31 -0.77 -9.19
C ALA A 81 -4.62 -0.66 -10.69
N ARG A 82 -3.63 -0.96 -11.55
CA ARG A 82 -3.78 -0.90 -13.01
C ARG A 82 -4.79 -1.90 -13.54
N VAL A 83 -4.76 -3.15 -13.07
CA VAL A 83 -5.69 -4.21 -13.50
C VAL A 83 -7.14 -3.84 -13.13
N LYS A 84 -7.35 -3.22 -11.97
CA LYS A 84 -8.67 -2.78 -11.52
C LYS A 84 -9.09 -1.39 -12.04
N GLY A 85 -8.23 -0.68 -12.77
CA GLY A 85 -8.50 0.69 -13.23
C GLY A 85 -8.62 1.71 -12.10
N LEU A 86 -7.98 1.45 -10.95
CA LEU A 86 -8.07 2.29 -9.76
C LEU A 86 -6.98 3.37 -9.75
N PRO A 87 -7.27 4.58 -9.23
CA PRO A 87 -6.23 5.56 -8.92
C PRO A 87 -5.21 4.96 -7.95
N ARG A 88 -3.92 5.21 -8.22
CA ARG A 88 -2.82 4.82 -7.34
C ARG A 88 -2.15 6.06 -6.76
N ILE A 89 -2.20 6.21 -5.45
CA ILE A 89 -1.54 7.29 -4.70
C ILE A 89 -0.30 6.72 -4.03
N HIS A 90 0.83 7.43 -4.15
CA HIS A 90 2.08 7.07 -3.47
C HIS A 90 2.49 8.20 -2.52
N ILE A 91 2.61 7.89 -1.24
CA ILE A 91 3.21 8.76 -0.23
C ILE A 91 4.69 8.39 -0.10
N ALA A 92 5.54 9.17 -0.76
CA ALA A 92 6.98 8.95 -0.78
C ALA A 92 7.65 9.55 0.47
N CYS A 93 8.11 8.69 1.37
CA CYS A 93 8.93 9.04 2.51
C CYS A 93 10.06 8.00 2.66
N ASN A 94 11.04 8.08 1.76
CA ASN A 94 12.09 7.07 1.61
C ASN A 94 13.48 7.69 1.40
N SER A 95 14.51 6.87 1.59
CA SER A 95 15.93 7.20 1.36
C SER A 95 16.47 6.63 0.04
N GLY A 96 15.60 6.15 -0.85
CA GLY A 96 15.99 5.48 -2.10
C GLY A 96 16.36 4.01 -1.90
N ALA A 97 17.20 3.49 -2.80
CA ALA A 97 17.61 2.08 -2.79
C ALA A 97 18.39 1.74 -1.51
N ARG A 98 18.11 0.56 -0.94
CA ARG A 98 18.84 0.02 0.19
C ARG A 98 20.24 -0.40 -0.25
N VAL A 99 21.24 0.32 0.25
CA VAL A 99 22.65 0.01 0.01
C VAL A 99 23.20 -0.70 1.25
N GLY A 100 23.56 -1.97 1.10
CA GLY A 100 24.31 -2.73 2.11
C GLY A 100 25.68 -3.10 1.56
N LEU A 101 26.72 -2.98 2.38
CA LEU A 101 27.96 -3.72 2.16
C LEU A 101 27.73 -5.15 2.64
N VAL A 102 28.27 -6.14 1.92
CA VAL A 102 28.32 -7.53 2.40
C VAL A 102 29.14 -7.52 3.70
N GLU A 103 28.56 -8.00 4.80
CA GLU A 103 29.33 -8.30 6.03
C GLU A 103 30.30 -9.46 5.81
#